data_AF-A0A165VYK5-F1
#
_entry.id   AF-A0A165VYK5-F1
#
_cell.length_a   1.000
_cell.length_b   1.000
_cell.length_c   1.000
_cell.angle_alpha   90.00
_cell.angle_beta   90.00
_cell.angle_gamma   90.00
#
_symmetry.space_group_name_H-M   'P 1'
#
loop_
_entity.id
_entity.type
_entity.pdbx_description
1 polymer ?
#
loop_
_entity_poly.entity_id
_entity_poly.type
_entity_poly.pdbx_seq_one_letter_code
_entity_poly.pdbx_strand_id
1 'polypeptide(L)' 'QDLEFIDRYIFNKLEYARYNSTLNKVIGYTEHGVKNAERFNRDGTAERAHANLDAYCRPNAELTFR' A
#
# COMPACT_ATOMS: atom_id res chain seq x y z
N GLN A 1 -6.50 14.71 10.98
CA GLN A 1 -5.12 14.55 10.48
C GLN A 1 -5.19 13.70 9.24
N ASP A 2 -4.69 14.20 8.12
CA ASP A 2 -4.64 13.40 6.89
C ASP A 2 -3.61 12.28 7.09
N LEU A 3 -4.04 11.04 6.88
CA LEU A 3 -3.21 9.84 7.05
C LEU A 3 -3.11 9.11 5.72
N GLU A 4 -1.90 8.68 5.39
CA GLU A 4 -1.64 7.87 4.22
C GLU A 4 -0.88 6.61 4.65
N PHE A 5 -1.40 5.46 4.25
CA PHE A 5 -0.73 4.18 4.39
C PHE A 5 -0.08 3.81 3.07
N ILE A 6 1.24 3.59 3.12
CA ILE A 6 2.06 3.17 1.99
C ILE A 6 2.76 1.86 2.35
N ASP A 7 2.58 0.84 1.52
CA ASP A 7 3.31 -0.42 1.61
C ASP A 7 4.19 -0.60 0.37
N ARG A 8 5.49 -0.80 0.56
CA ARG A 8 6.50 -0.80 -0.51
C ARG A 8 7.21 -2.15 -0.57
N TYR A 9 7.13 -2.79 -1.73
CA TYR A 9 7.85 -4.02 -2.03
C TYR A 9 9.13 -3.65 -2.78
N ILE A 10 10.28 -3.82 -2.13
CA ILE A 10 11.60 -3.48 -2.69
C ILE A 10 12.44 -4.75 -2.77
N PHE A 11 12.96 -5.04 -3.97
CA PHE A 11 13.88 -6.15 -4.21
C PHE A 11 15.16 -5.62 -4.85
N ASN A 12 16.33 -5.95 -4.29
CA ASN A 12 17.64 -5.48 -4.78
C ASN A 12 17.72 -3.96 -4.99
N LYS A 13 17.20 -3.17 -4.05
CA LYS A 13 17.14 -1.69 -4.11
C LYS A 13 16.25 -1.13 -5.24
N LEU A 14 15.54 -1.98 -5.96
CA LEU A 14 14.56 -1.59 -6.97
C LEU A 14 13.16 -1.73 -6.38
N GLU A 15 12.37 -0.67 -6.49
CA GLU A 15 10.97 -0.75 -6.11
C GLU A 15 10.24 -1.65 -7.12
N TYR A 16 9.63 -2.71 -6.61
CA TYR A 16 8.94 -3.71 -7.40
C TYR A 16 7.46 -3.36 -7.56
N ALA A 17 6.81 -3.03 -6.43
CA ALA A 17 5.43 -2.58 -6.36
C ALA A 17 5.18 -1.72 -5.11
N ARG A 18 4.13 -0.91 -5.13
CA ARG A 18 3.69 -0.09 -4.00
C ARG A 18 2.17 -0.10 -3.89
N TYR A 19 1.64 -0.33 -2.69
CA TYR A 19 0.26 0.05 -2.36
C TYR A 19 0.22 1.48 -1.79
N ASN A 20 -0.79 2.26 -2.17
CA ASN A 20 -1.04 3.60 -1.65
C ASN A 20 -2.53 3.73 -1.27
N SER A 21 -2.82 4.11 -0.02
CA SER A 21 -4.20 4.21 0.48
C SER A 21 -4.99 5.38 -0.09
N THR A 22 -4.33 6.46 -0.51
CA THR A 22 -4.98 7.63 -1.15
C THR A 22 -5.61 7.23 -2.49
N LEU A 23 -4.92 6.38 -3.26
CA LEU A 23 -5.45 5.84 -4.51
C LEU A 23 -6.25 4.55 -4.33
N ASN A 24 -6.12 3.91 -3.17
CA ASN A 24 -6.53 2.54 -2.89
C ASN A 24 -6.11 1.56 -4.00
N LYS A 25 -4.82 1.60 -4.40
CA LYS A 25 -4.29 0.80 -5.51
C LYS A 25 -2.87 0.35 -5.28
N VAL A 26 -2.54 -0.79 -5.90
CA VAL A 26 -1.17 -1.26 -6.09
C VAL A 26 -0.64 -0.77 -7.44
N ILE A 27 0.56 -0.20 -7.45
CA ILE A 27 1.28 0.26 -8.65
C ILE A 27 2.55 -0.59 -8.78
N GLY A 28 2.78 -1.14 -9.98
CA GLY A 28 4.03 -1.85 -10.31
C GLY A 28 5.05 -0.93 -10.97
N TYR A 29 6.33 -1.11 -10.67
CA TYR A 29 7.43 -0.26 -11.19
C TYR A 29 8.44 -1.03 -12.07
N THR A 30 8.25 -2.34 -12.21
CA THR A 30 8.96 -3.21 -13.14
C THR A 30 7.94 -3.92 -14.01
N GLU A 31 8.32 -4.47 -15.17
CA GLU A 31 7.38 -5.22 -16.01
C GLU A 31 6.67 -6.34 -15.24
N HIS A 32 7.44 -7.09 -14.44
CA HIS A 32 6.90 -8.13 -13.57
C HIS A 32 6.03 -7.55 -12.44
N GLY A 33 6.42 -6.40 -11.88
CA GLY A 33 5.64 -5.67 -10.89
C GLY A 33 4.30 -5.19 -11.42
N VAL A 34 4.23 -4.70 -12.66
CA VAL A 34 3.00 -4.25 -13.31
C VAL A 34 2.02 -5.41 -13.48
N LYS A 35 2.47 -6.55 -14.01
CA LYS A 35 1.64 -7.76 -14.15
C LYS A 35 1.06 -8.24 -12.80
N ASN A 36 1.84 -8.14 -11.73
CA ASN A 36 1.36 -8.49 -10.39
C ASN A 36 0.41 -7.43 -9.80
N ALA A 37 0.69 -6.14 -10.01
CA ALA A 37 -0.20 -5.06 -9.58
C ALA A 37 -1.59 -5.18 -10.23
N GLU A 38 -1.66 -5.51 -11.52
CA GLU A 38 -2.93 -5.77 -12.21
C GLU A 38 -3.72 -6.93 -11.60
N ARG A 39 -3.03 -7.97 -11.11
CA ARG A 39 -3.67 -9.08 -10.40
C ARG A 39 -4.15 -8.64 -9.02
N PHE A 40 -3.30 -7.97 -8.24
CA PHE A 40 -3.61 -7.54 -6.87
C PHE A 40 -4.77 -6.54 -6.81
N ASN A 41 -4.90 -5.67 -7.82
CA ASN A 41 -6.03 -4.75 -7.93
C ASN A 41 -7.33 -5.43 -8.38
N ARG A 42 -7.29 -6.70 -8.80
CA ARG A 42 -8.49 -7.48 -9.20
C ARG A 42 -8.90 -8.54 -8.19
N ASP A 43 -8.00 -8.97 -7.31
CA ASP A 43 -8.24 -10.08 -6.37
C ASP A 43 -8.56 -9.62 -4.93
N GLY A 44 -8.79 -8.32 -4.73
CA GLY A 44 -9.13 -7.75 -3.42
C GLY A 44 -7.92 -7.53 -2.50
N THR A 45 -6.69 -7.61 -3.03
CA THR A 45 -5.48 -7.34 -2.23
C THR A 45 -5.38 -5.87 -1.83
N ALA A 46 -5.74 -4.93 -2.70
CA ALA A 46 -5.70 -3.50 -2.38
C ALA A 46 -6.63 -3.13 -1.21
N GLU A 47 -7.82 -3.72 -1.18
CA GLU A 47 -8.88 -3.51 -0.21
C GLU A 47 -8.48 -4.09 1.15
N ARG A 48 -7.88 -5.29 1.15
CA ARG A 48 -7.30 -5.86 2.37
C ARG A 48 -6.14 -5.02 2.90
N ALA A 49 -5.30 -4.46 2.01
CA ALA A 49 -4.23 -3.56 2.42
C ALA A 49 -4.79 -2.25 2.99
N HIS A 50 -5.88 -1.72 2.44
CA HIS A 50 -6.53 -0.49 2.90
C HIS A 50 -6.97 -0.54 4.35
N ALA A 51 -7.41 -1.71 4.84
CA ALA A 51 -7.83 -1.90 6.22
C ALA A 51 -6.75 -1.50 7.24
N ASN A 52 -5.46 -1.54 6.87
CA ASN A 52 -4.36 -1.12 7.74
C ASN A 52 -4.35 0.39 8.01
N LEU A 53 -4.96 1.23 7.16
CA LEU A 53 -5.06 2.66 7.41
C LEU A 53 -5.77 2.93 8.74
N ASP A 54 -6.90 2.27 8.97
CA ASP A 54 -7.69 2.43 10.18
C ASP A 54 -7.25 1.49 11.30
N ALA A 55 -6.88 0.25 10.98
CA ALA A 55 -6.51 -0.75 11.98
C ALA A 55 -5.11 -0.52 12.59
N TYR A 56 -4.19 0.08 11.82
CA TYR A 56 -2.80 0.26 12.24
C TYR A 56 -2.38 1.73 12.25
N CYS A 57 -2.50 2.45 11.12
CA CYS A 57 -1.95 3.81 11.03
C CYS A 57 -2.67 4.79 11.97
N ARG A 58 -4.01 4.83 11.94
CA ARG A 58 -4.81 5.77 12.74
C ARG A 58 -4.56 5.66 14.26
N PRO A 59 -4.71 4.49 14.91
CA PRO A 59 -4.49 4.39 16.35
C PRO A 59 -3.04 4.70 16.73
N ASN A 60 -2.05 4.28 15.94
CA ASN A 60 -0.65 4.58 16.23
C ASN A 60 -0.33 6.08 16.04
N ALA A 61 -0.91 6.73 15.04
CA ALA A 61 -0.74 8.17 14.83
C ALA A 61 -1.34 8.97 15.99
N GLU A 62 -2.54 8.61 16.45
CA GLU A 62 -3.19 9.24 17.61
C GLU A 62 -2.40 9.06 18.91
N LEU A 63 -1.70 7.93 19.08
CA LEU A 63 -0.84 7.69 20.23
C LEU A 63 0.48 8.46 20.15
N THR A 64 1.05 8.60 18.96
CA THR A 64 2.41 9.12 18.76
C THR A 64 2.45 10.64 18.57
N PHE A 65 1.48 11.20 17.84
CA PHE A 65 1.49 12.58 17.39
C PHE A 65 0.42 13.44 18.06
N ARG A 66 -0.04 13.03 19.24
CA ARG A 66 -1.02 13.76 20.04
C ARG A 66 -0.45 15.03 20.66
#